data_AF-A0A8H7U1K3-F1
#
_entry.id   AF-A0A8H7U1K3-F1
#
_cell.length_a   1.000
_cell.length_b   1.000
_cell.length_c   1.000
_cell.angle_alpha   90.00
_cell.angle_beta   90.00
_cell.angle_gamma   90.00
#
_symmetry.space_group_name_H-M   'P 1'
#
loop_
_entity.id
_entity.type
_entity.pdbx_description
1 polymer ?
#
loop_
_entity_poly.entity_id
_entity_poly.type
_entity_poly.pdbx_seq_one_letter_code
_entity_poly.pdbx_strand_id
1 'polypeptide(L)'
;MSANQTASAVVAVLTILLSLVYIVGLYYLYRYSGRYPRALNKASSVRLQKYAPMVWIFLIFTSIIEVAISAWILGVYRATGAYPSVEAWNGMILSLFSACWTLVFATIYLGLFMHPTLWQHPAVSVGSQAVWALITWCFWVACTAILNGALPLATTGICLGIVHCSQIQALFGKFTLLLDCFRSQG
;
A
#
# COMPACT_ATOMS: atom_id res chain seq x y z
N MET A 1 23.34 18.67 -10.77
CA MET A 1 22.41 17.90 -9.91
C MET A 1 22.88 16.46 -9.90
N SER A 2 23.16 15.90 -8.73
CA SER A 2 23.49 14.48 -8.63
C SER A 2 22.26 13.63 -8.98
N ALA A 3 22.43 12.42 -9.51
CA ALA A 3 21.33 11.53 -9.89
C ALA A 3 20.30 11.33 -8.74
N ASN A 4 20.78 11.41 -7.50
CA ASN A 4 19.98 11.31 -6.28
C ASN A 4 19.09 12.54 -6.01
N GLN A 5 19.35 13.70 -6.60
CA GLN A 5 18.47 14.87 -6.49
C GLN A 5 17.35 14.83 -7.53
N THR A 6 17.68 14.42 -8.76
CA THR A 6 16.71 14.35 -9.85
C THR A 6 15.63 13.32 -9.55
N ALA A 7 16.04 12.12 -9.15
CA ALA A 7 15.05 11.07 -8.96
C ALA A 7 14.19 11.34 -7.69
N SER A 8 14.67 12.11 -6.69
CA SER A 8 13.91 12.38 -5.46
C SER A 8 12.86 13.43 -5.72
N ALA A 9 13.20 14.44 -6.53
CA ALA A 9 12.24 15.38 -7.08
C ALA A 9 11.17 14.66 -7.93
N VAL A 10 11.57 13.73 -8.81
CA VAL A 10 10.61 12.98 -9.65
C VAL A 10 9.67 12.14 -8.79
N VAL A 11 10.18 11.38 -7.83
CA VAL A 11 9.35 10.56 -6.95
C VAL A 11 8.42 11.44 -6.09
N ALA A 12 8.91 12.54 -5.54
CA ALA A 12 8.09 13.46 -4.76
C ALA A 12 6.95 14.05 -5.60
N VAL A 13 7.25 14.51 -6.82
CA VAL A 13 6.24 15.07 -7.74
C VAL A 13 5.21 14.00 -8.12
N LEU A 14 5.64 12.78 -8.48
CA LEU A 14 4.72 11.69 -8.80
C LEU A 14 3.84 11.31 -7.61
N THR A 15 4.40 11.29 -6.39
CA THR A 15 3.67 10.98 -5.16
C THR A 15 2.59 12.03 -4.88
N ILE A 16 2.93 13.31 -5.04
CA ILE A 16 1.99 14.43 -4.87
C ILE A 16 0.89 14.37 -5.93
N LEU A 17 1.25 14.15 -7.20
CA LEU A 17 0.28 14.04 -8.30
C LEU A 17 -0.68 12.87 -8.08
N LEU A 18 -0.17 11.69 -7.71
CA LEU A 18 -1.00 10.53 -7.39
C LEU A 18 -1.91 10.83 -6.21
N SER A 19 -1.38 11.41 -5.14
CA SER A 19 -2.15 11.79 -3.95
C SER A 19 -3.27 12.78 -4.28
N LEU A 20 -3.01 13.78 -5.13
CA LEU A 20 -4.02 14.73 -5.60
C LEU A 20 -5.11 14.05 -6.42
N VAL A 21 -4.74 13.17 -7.36
CA VAL A 21 -5.72 12.38 -8.13
C VAL A 21 -6.62 11.57 -7.21
N TYR A 22 -6.06 10.94 -6.17
CA TYR A 22 -6.84 10.20 -5.18
C TYR A 22 -7.73 11.09 -4.31
N ILE A 23 -7.23 12.24 -3.84
CA ILE A 23 -8.03 13.20 -3.06
C ILE A 23 -9.19 13.72 -3.90
N VAL A 24 -8.94 14.09 -5.16
CA VAL A 24 -9.98 14.55 -6.09
C VAL A 24 -10.98 13.43 -6.36
N GLY A 25 -10.52 12.22 -6.65
CA GLY A 25 -11.37 11.05 -6.84
C GLY A 25 -12.27 10.79 -5.62
N LEU A 26 -11.68 10.78 -4.43
CA LEU A 26 -12.40 10.64 -3.15
C LEU A 26 -13.40 11.75 -2.90
N TYR A 27 -13.04 13.00 -3.21
CA TYR A 27 -13.94 14.15 -3.08
C TYR A 27 -15.16 14.01 -4.01
N TYR A 28 -14.94 13.63 -5.28
CA TYR A 28 -16.03 13.36 -6.22
C TYR A 28 -16.90 12.20 -5.76
N LEU A 29 -16.29 11.10 -5.30
CA LEU A 29 -16.98 9.92 -4.76
C LEU A 29 -17.80 10.24 -3.50
N TYR A 30 -17.24 11.03 -2.58
CA TYR A 30 -17.92 11.50 -1.37
C TYR A 30 -19.12 12.40 -1.72
N ARG A 31 -18.94 13.31 -2.67
CA ARG A 31 -20.04 14.17 -3.15
C ARG A 31 -21.13 13.37 -3.87
N TYR A 32 -20.73 12.31 -4.59
CA TYR A 32 -21.65 11.43 -5.29
C TYR A 32 -22.47 10.55 -4.31
N SER A 33 -21.84 10.01 -3.27
CA SER A 33 -22.55 9.21 -2.26
C SER A 33 -23.59 10.04 -1.48
N GLY A 34 -23.31 11.32 -1.23
CA GLY A 34 -24.27 12.25 -0.62
C GLY A 34 -25.52 12.52 -1.49
N ARG A 35 -25.45 12.28 -2.80
CA ARG A 35 -26.60 12.44 -3.72
C ARG A 35 -27.50 11.21 -3.81
N TYR A 36 -26.99 10.02 -3.44
CA TYR A 36 -27.72 8.76 -3.51
C TYR A 36 -27.62 8.00 -2.17
N PRO A 37 -28.35 8.44 -1.12
CA PRO A 37 -28.32 7.79 0.18
C PRO A 37 -28.89 6.36 0.08
N ARG A 38 -28.09 5.37 0.50
CA ARG A 38 -28.56 3.98 0.62
C ARG A 38 -29.53 3.86 1.79
N ALA A 39 -30.71 3.30 1.55
CA ALA A 39 -31.61 2.90 2.64
C ALA A 39 -31.04 1.65 3.33
N LEU A 40 -30.48 1.81 4.53
CA LEU A 40 -29.94 0.70 5.33
C LEU A 40 -30.82 0.43 6.53
N ASN A 41 -31.42 -0.76 6.56
CA ASN A 41 -32.40 -1.15 7.57
C ASN A 41 -31.76 -1.77 8.84
N LYS A 42 -30.42 -1.86 8.93
CA LYS A 42 -29.71 -2.48 10.06
C LYS A 42 -28.61 -1.58 10.62
N ALA A 43 -28.68 -1.27 11.91
CA ALA A 43 -27.72 -0.43 12.63
C ALA A 43 -26.28 -1.00 12.66
N SER A 44 -26.11 -2.33 12.54
CA SER A 44 -24.78 -2.96 12.43
C SER A 44 -24.12 -2.70 11.06
N SER A 45 -24.90 -2.72 9.98
CA SER A 45 -24.41 -2.40 8.63
C SER A 45 -24.03 -0.92 8.48
N VAL A 46 -24.66 -0.03 9.24
CA VAL A 46 -24.34 1.40 9.23
C VAL A 46 -22.93 1.67 9.79
N ARG A 47 -22.54 0.99 10.89
CA ARG A 47 -21.18 1.11 11.45
C ARG A 47 -20.13 0.54 10.50
N LEU A 48 -20.39 -0.64 9.94
CA LEU A 48 -19.47 -1.28 8.99
C LEU A 48 -19.24 -0.39 7.75
N GLN A 49 -20.29 0.22 7.21
CA GLN A 49 -20.16 1.13 6.07
C GLN A 49 -19.42 2.44 6.39
N LYS A 50 -19.40 2.88 7.65
CA LYS A 50 -18.67 4.08 8.06
C LYS A 50 -17.17 3.82 8.14
N TYR A 51 -16.75 2.65 8.64
CA TYR A 51 -15.33 2.31 8.81
C TYR A 51 -14.70 1.66 7.58
N ALA A 52 -15.46 0.89 6.79
CA ALA A 52 -14.96 0.24 5.57
C ALA A 52 -14.20 1.20 4.63
N PRO A 53 -14.75 2.37 4.22
CA PRO A 53 -14.03 3.26 3.31
C PRO A 53 -12.78 3.89 3.93
N MET A 54 -12.75 4.12 5.25
CA MET A 54 -11.53 4.62 5.90
C MET A 54 -10.37 3.63 5.78
N VAL A 55 -10.65 2.33 5.98
CA VAL A 55 -9.62 1.28 5.86
C VAL A 55 -9.07 1.23 4.44
N TRP A 56 -9.92 1.30 3.42
CA TRP A 56 -9.49 1.32 2.03
C TRP A 56 -8.65 2.56 1.68
N ILE A 57 -9.04 3.74 2.16
CA ILE A 57 -8.27 4.99 1.96
C ILE A 57 -6.90 4.89 2.62
N PHE A 58 -6.84 4.35 3.84
CA PHE A 58 -5.57 4.13 4.54
C PHE A 58 -4.67 3.16 3.78
N LEU A 59 -5.20 2.05 3.26
CA LEU A 59 -4.45 1.10 2.44
C LEU A 59 -3.90 1.77 1.17
N ILE A 60 -4.72 2.54 0.44
CA ILE A 60 -4.30 3.28 -0.75
C ILE A 60 -3.15 4.24 -0.42
N PHE A 61 -3.32 5.07 0.62
CA PHE A 61 -2.33 6.06 1.00
C PHE A 61 -0.99 5.42 1.39
N THR A 62 -1.04 4.36 2.20
CA THR A 62 0.17 3.65 2.60
C THR A 62 0.82 2.91 1.42
N SER A 63 0.06 2.42 0.44
CA SER A 63 0.60 1.82 -0.79
C SER A 63 1.29 2.85 -1.70
N ILE A 64 0.77 4.08 -1.80
CA ILE A 64 1.42 5.15 -2.58
C ILE A 64 2.80 5.48 -1.99
N ILE A 65 2.87 5.63 -0.66
CA ILE A 65 4.15 5.88 0.03
C ILE A 65 5.14 4.73 -0.23
N GLU A 66 4.66 3.49 -0.19
CA GLU A 66 5.48 2.30 -0.41
C GLU A 66 6.02 2.21 -1.85
N VAL A 67 5.18 2.51 -2.84
CA VAL A 67 5.60 2.61 -4.24
C VAL A 67 6.66 3.70 -4.40
N ALA A 68 6.44 4.87 -3.78
CA ALA A 68 7.38 5.98 -3.85
C ALA A 68 8.76 5.61 -3.29
N ILE A 69 8.80 5.05 -2.08
CA ILE A 69 10.05 4.65 -1.43
C ILE A 69 10.73 3.52 -2.20
N SER A 70 9.99 2.51 -2.64
CA SER A 70 10.56 1.36 -3.36
C SER A 70 11.12 1.77 -4.72
N ALA A 71 10.38 2.59 -5.48
CA ALA A 71 10.84 3.12 -6.77
C ALA A 71 12.05 4.07 -6.61
N TRP A 72 12.06 4.89 -5.55
CA TRP A 72 13.18 5.76 -5.19
C TRP A 72 14.47 4.97 -5.02
N ILE A 73 14.42 3.97 -4.13
CA ILE A 73 15.58 3.16 -3.77
C ILE A 73 16.08 2.37 -4.98
N LEU A 74 15.17 1.77 -5.76
CA LEU A 74 15.51 1.03 -6.97
C LEU A 74 16.19 1.92 -8.03
N GLY A 75 15.72 3.16 -8.17
CA GLY A 75 16.28 4.17 -9.07
C GLY A 75 17.69 4.59 -8.66
N VAL A 76 17.91 4.84 -7.36
CA VAL A 76 19.24 5.16 -6.83
C VAL A 76 20.21 4.00 -7.04
N TYR A 77 19.81 2.76 -6.70
CA TYR A 77 20.69 1.59 -6.87
C TYR A 77 21.10 1.32 -8.32
N ARG A 78 20.20 1.57 -9.29
CA ARG A 78 20.58 1.52 -10.72
C ARG A 78 21.61 2.57 -11.09
N ALA A 79 21.54 3.76 -10.51
CA ALA A 79 22.43 4.87 -10.84
C ALA A 79 23.82 4.72 -10.19
N THR A 80 23.91 4.18 -8.96
CA THR A 80 25.19 3.97 -8.26
C THR A 80 25.84 2.62 -8.55
N GLY A 81 25.10 1.60 -9.02
CA GLY A 81 25.63 0.26 -9.30
C GLY A 81 26.10 -0.52 -8.07
N ALA A 82 25.96 0.05 -6.87
CA ALA A 82 26.36 -0.54 -5.60
C ALA A 82 25.16 -1.27 -4.98
N TYR A 83 24.94 -2.51 -5.40
CA TYR A 83 23.88 -3.37 -4.87
C TYR A 83 24.35 -4.01 -3.55
N PRO A 84 23.60 -3.89 -2.43
CA PRO A 84 24.00 -4.47 -1.15
C PRO A 84 23.93 -6.00 -1.15
N SER A 85 22.93 -6.59 -1.83
CA SER A 85 22.81 -8.03 -2.09
C SER A 85 21.72 -8.31 -3.14
N VAL A 86 21.79 -9.45 -3.83
CA VAL A 86 20.75 -9.90 -4.79
C VAL A 86 19.42 -10.16 -4.07
N GLU A 87 19.48 -10.62 -2.82
CA GLU A 87 18.32 -10.90 -1.99
C GLU A 87 17.56 -9.62 -1.61
N ALA A 88 18.28 -8.55 -1.22
CA ALA A 88 17.67 -7.26 -0.94
C ALA A 88 17.00 -6.66 -2.19
N TRP A 89 17.63 -6.82 -3.36
CA TRP A 89 17.05 -6.39 -4.64
C TRP A 89 15.73 -7.10 -4.95
N ASN A 90 15.68 -8.41 -4.78
CA ASN A 90 14.45 -9.19 -4.97
C ASN A 90 13.37 -8.80 -3.96
N GLY A 91 13.73 -8.55 -2.71
CA GLY A 91 12.80 -8.04 -1.69
C GLY A 91 12.19 -6.68 -2.04
N MET A 92 12.99 -5.76 -2.59
CA MET A 92 12.51 -4.45 -3.03
C MET A 92 11.58 -4.52 -4.25
N ILE A 93 11.88 -5.38 -5.23
CA ILE A 93 11.00 -5.59 -6.38
C ILE A 93 9.67 -6.21 -5.94
N LEU A 94 9.71 -7.21 -5.05
CA LEU A 94 8.51 -7.82 -4.52
C LEU A 94 7.67 -6.82 -3.72
N SER A 95 8.31 -5.94 -2.94
CA SER A 95 7.63 -4.86 -2.21
C SER A 95 6.95 -3.89 -3.18
N LEU A 96 7.64 -3.48 -4.26
CA LEU A 96 7.04 -2.63 -5.29
C LEU A 96 5.81 -3.31 -5.94
N PHE A 97 5.91 -4.59 -6.27
CA PHE A 97 4.80 -5.36 -6.81
C PHE A 97 3.63 -5.45 -5.83
N SER A 98 3.91 -5.77 -4.57
CA SER A 98 2.93 -5.85 -3.48
C SER A 98 2.22 -4.51 -3.26
N ALA A 99 2.96 -3.41 -3.29
CA ALA A 99 2.43 -2.05 -3.15
C ALA A 99 1.50 -1.70 -4.32
N CYS A 100 1.92 -1.96 -5.56
CA CYS A 100 1.10 -1.76 -6.76
C CYS A 100 -0.16 -2.64 -6.76
N TRP A 101 -0.02 -3.91 -6.39
CA TRP A 101 -1.13 -4.85 -6.23
C TRP A 101 -2.17 -4.32 -5.23
N THR A 102 -1.69 -3.93 -4.04
CA THR A 102 -2.56 -3.38 -2.98
C THR A 102 -3.24 -2.09 -3.44
N LEU A 103 -2.51 -1.21 -4.13
CA LEU A 103 -3.03 0.06 -4.64
C LEU A 103 -4.16 -0.14 -5.65
N VAL A 104 -3.95 -0.98 -6.66
CA VAL A 104 -4.93 -1.22 -7.73
C VAL A 104 -6.21 -1.82 -7.16
N PHE A 105 -6.09 -2.89 -6.38
CA PHE A 105 -7.26 -3.57 -5.85
C PHE A 105 -7.97 -2.77 -4.77
N ALA A 106 -7.26 -2.07 -3.88
CA ALA A 106 -7.91 -1.21 -2.88
C ALA A 106 -8.71 -0.08 -3.56
N THR A 107 -8.22 0.46 -4.66
CA THR A 107 -8.92 1.49 -5.45
C THR A 107 -10.17 0.93 -6.13
N ILE A 108 -10.05 -0.26 -6.73
CA ILE A 108 -11.19 -0.95 -7.33
C ILE A 108 -12.26 -1.24 -6.27
N TYR A 109 -11.89 -1.81 -5.12
CA TYR A 109 -12.83 -2.11 -4.04
C TYR A 109 -13.47 -0.86 -3.45
N LEU A 110 -12.72 0.23 -3.27
CA LEU A 110 -13.27 1.52 -2.82
C LEU A 110 -14.27 2.08 -3.84
N GLY A 111 -13.94 2.05 -5.13
CA GLY A 111 -14.83 2.49 -6.21
C GLY A 111 -16.12 1.66 -6.25
N LEU A 112 -16.00 0.34 -6.17
CA LEU A 112 -17.13 -0.60 -6.11
C LEU A 112 -18.01 -0.33 -4.87
N PHE A 113 -17.41 -0.10 -3.71
CA PHE A 113 -18.14 0.14 -2.47
C PHE A 113 -18.95 1.44 -2.52
N MET A 114 -18.45 2.45 -3.22
CA MET A 114 -19.11 3.76 -3.36
C MET A 114 -20.15 3.80 -4.48
N HIS A 115 -20.01 2.99 -5.53
CA HIS A 115 -20.97 2.97 -6.63
C HIS A 115 -22.29 2.28 -6.21
N PRO A 116 -23.46 2.95 -6.31
CA PRO A 116 -24.74 2.43 -5.80
C PRO A 116 -25.31 1.27 -6.64
N THR A 117 -24.98 1.17 -7.92
CA THR A 117 -25.57 0.14 -8.83
C THR A 117 -24.70 -1.09 -9.06
N LEU A 118 -23.42 -1.08 -8.65
CA LEU A 118 -22.50 -2.21 -8.93
C LEU A 118 -22.55 -3.33 -7.87
N TRP A 119 -23.36 -3.20 -6.81
CA TRP A 119 -23.52 -4.21 -5.76
C TRP A 119 -24.13 -5.52 -6.23
N GLN A 120 -24.79 -5.52 -7.40
CA GLN A 120 -25.39 -6.72 -7.98
C GLN A 120 -24.38 -7.64 -8.67
N HIS A 121 -23.12 -7.21 -8.85
CA HIS A 121 -22.10 -8.09 -9.43
C HIS A 121 -21.51 -9.04 -8.38
N PRO A 122 -21.44 -10.37 -8.66
CA PRO A 122 -20.86 -11.36 -7.76
C PRO A 122 -19.36 -11.15 -7.47
N ALA A 123 -18.69 -10.28 -8.24
CA ALA A 123 -17.33 -9.81 -7.96
C ALA A 123 -17.22 -8.98 -6.67
N VAL A 124 -18.33 -8.44 -6.14
CA VAL A 124 -18.42 -7.77 -4.83
C VAL A 124 -18.86 -8.76 -3.73
N SER A 125 -18.59 -10.06 -3.92
CA SER A 125 -18.81 -11.04 -2.87
C SER A 125 -17.76 -10.89 -1.76
N VAL A 126 -18.20 -11.00 -0.50
CA VAL A 126 -17.33 -11.04 0.68
C VAL A 126 -16.23 -12.09 0.53
N GLY A 127 -16.51 -13.20 -0.18
CA GLY A 127 -15.53 -14.23 -0.47
C GLY A 127 -14.38 -13.77 -1.37
N SER A 128 -14.65 -12.94 -2.39
CA SER A 128 -13.59 -12.42 -3.26
C SER A 128 -12.66 -11.46 -2.50
N GLN A 129 -13.23 -10.62 -1.63
CA GLN A 129 -12.46 -9.73 -0.76
C GLN A 129 -11.60 -10.52 0.23
N ALA A 130 -12.12 -11.61 0.80
CA ALA A 130 -11.36 -12.47 1.71
C ALA A 130 -10.21 -13.20 1.00
N VAL A 131 -10.43 -13.73 -0.20
CA VAL A 131 -9.36 -14.36 -1.01
C VAL A 131 -8.29 -13.34 -1.39
N TRP A 132 -8.69 -12.14 -1.84
CA TRP A 132 -7.76 -11.07 -2.15
C TRP A 132 -6.94 -10.65 -0.92
N ALA A 133 -7.59 -10.52 0.24
CA ALA A 133 -6.92 -10.18 1.49
C ALA A 133 -5.90 -11.24 1.90
N LEU A 134 -6.21 -12.53 1.75
CA LEU A 134 -5.29 -13.63 2.03
C LEU A 134 -4.07 -13.59 1.11
N ILE A 135 -4.27 -13.38 -0.19
CA ILE A 135 -3.17 -13.24 -1.15
C ILE A 135 -2.29 -12.04 -0.80
N THR A 136 -2.90 -10.91 -0.47
CA THR A 136 -2.19 -9.68 -0.11
C THR A 136 -1.39 -9.86 1.19
N TRP A 137 -1.97 -10.56 2.17
CA TRP A 137 -1.30 -10.95 3.40
C TRP A 137 -0.08 -11.84 3.12
N CYS A 138 -0.20 -12.84 2.24
CA CYS A 138 0.94 -13.66 1.82
C CYS A 138 2.06 -12.82 1.19
N PHE A 139 1.72 -11.79 0.40
CA PHE A 139 2.73 -10.87 -0.13
C PHE A 139 3.42 -10.06 0.96
N TRP A 140 2.68 -9.55 1.95
CA TRP A 140 3.28 -8.83 3.08
C TRP A 140 4.21 -9.72 3.90
N VAL A 141 3.82 -10.96 4.20
CA VAL A 141 4.66 -11.94 4.91
C VAL A 141 5.91 -12.29 4.09
N ALA A 142 5.78 -12.48 2.77
CA ALA A 142 6.93 -12.76 1.92
C ALA A 142 7.90 -11.56 1.87
N CYS A 143 7.39 -10.34 1.79
CA CYS A 143 8.22 -9.12 1.81
C CYS A 143 8.98 -8.98 3.13
N THR A 144 8.33 -9.19 4.28
CA THR A 144 9.00 -9.11 5.59
C THR A 144 10.03 -10.21 5.76
N ALA A 145 9.73 -11.45 5.36
CA ALA A 145 10.66 -12.56 5.45
C ALA A 145 11.92 -12.34 4.61
N ILE A 146 11.78 -11.91 3.36
CA ILE A 146 12.91 -11.67 2.46
C ILE A 146 13.74 -10.47 2.94
N LEU A 147 13.09 -9.36 3.32
CA LEU A 147 13.81 -8.18 3.82
C LEU A 147 14.53 -8.47 5.13
N ASN A 148 13.92 -9.20 6.06
CA ASN A 148 14.54 -9.58 7.33
C ASN A 148 15.65 -10.64 7.17
N GLY A 149 15.55 -11.49 6.14
CA GLY A 149 16.61 -12.45 5.78
C GLY A 149 17.82 -11.77 5.13
N ALA A 150 17.57 -10.80 4.25
CA ALA A 150 18.64 -10.06 3.56
C ALA A 150 19.35 -9.04 4.46
N LEU A 151 18.64 -8.53 5.48
CA LEU A 151 19.08 -7.44 6.33
C LEU A 151 18.57 -7.69 7.75
N PRO A 152 19.42 -7.71 8.80
CA PRO A 152 18.98 -7.88 10.19
C PRO A 152 18.30 -6.61 10.73
N LEU A 153 17.18 -6.22 10.10
CA LEU A 153 16.39 -5.04 10.46
C LEU A 153 15.72 -5.19 11.84
N ALA A 154 15.48 -6.43 12.28
CA ALA A 154 14.76 -6.73 13.52
C ALA A 154 15.64 -6.75 14.78
N THR A 155 16.96 -6.98 14.67
CA THR A 155 17.78 -7.39 15.83
C THR A 155 18.73 -6.33 16.38
N THR A 156 19.13 -5.31 15.62
CA THR A 156 20.08 -4.31 16.15
C THR A 156 19.84 -2.86 15.74
N GLY A 157 19.06 -2.56 14.69
CA GLY A 157 18.94 -1.18 14.18
C GLY A 157 20.26 -0.59 13.65
N ILE A 158 21.32 -1.42 13.57
CA ILE A 158 22.63 -1.00 13.10
C ILE A 158 22.75 -1.44 11.63
N CYS A 159 22.34 -0.55 10.72
CA CYS A 159 22.68 -0.67 9.31
C CYS A 159 24.10 -0.18 9.07
N LEU A 160 25.11 -0.97 9.47
CA LEU A 160 26.50 -0.69 9.13
C LEU A 160 26.69 -0.85 7.60
N GLY A 161 26.85 0.27 6.89
CA GLY A 161 27.21 0.30 5.48
C GLY A 161 26.08 0.49 4.47
N ILE A 162 24.84 0.72 4.91
CA ILE A 162 23.69 0.92 4.00
C ILE A 162 23.25 2.39 4.03
N VAL A 163 23.44 3.06 2.88
CA VAL A 163 23.20 4.50 2.72
C VAL A 163 21.73 4.90 2.92
N HIS A 164 20.78 3.96 2.80
CA HIS A 164 19.33 4.20 2.89
C HIS A 164 18.60 3.28 3.88
N CYS A 165 19.14 3.12 5.09
CA CYS A 165 18.57 2.25 6.12
C CYS A 165 17.19 2.70 6.63
N SER A 166 16.99 4.00 6.88
CA SER A 166 15.75 4.51 7.50
C SER A 166 14.52 4.30 6.61
N GLN A 167 14.70 4.38 5.29
CA GLN A 167 13.65 4.13 4.31
C GLN A 167 13.25 2.66 4.25
N ILE A 168 14.23 1.74 4.33
CA ILE A 168 13.98 0.29 4.36
C ILE A 168 13.35 -0.13 5.69
N GLN A 169 13.77 0.49 6.80
CA GLN A 169 13.15 0.26 8.11
C GLN A 169 11.70 0.77 8.16
N ALA A 170 11.40 1.90 7.50
CA ALA A 170 10.03 2.39 7.37
C ALA A 170 9.15 1.43 6.54
N LEU A 171 9.69 0.85 5.46
CA LEU A 171 9.03 -0.20 4.68
C LEU A 171 8.74 -1.43 5.55
N PHE A 172 9.74 -1.93 6.28
CA PHE A 172 9.59 -3.09 7.16
C PHE A 172 8.56 -2.84 8.27
N GLY A 173 8.65 -1.69 8.95
CA GLY A 173 7.72 -1.32 10.01
C GLY A 173 6.27 -1.22 9.54
N LYS A 174 6.04 -0.72 8.32
CA LYS A 174 4.71 -0.70 7.71
C LYS A 174 4.14 -2.10 7.57
N PHE A 175 4.88 -3.03 6.97
CA PHE A 175 4.39 -4.39 6.76
C PHE A 175 4.07 -5.08 8.09
N THR A 176 4.93 -4.93 9.10
CA THR A 176 4.69 -5.48 10.44
C THR A 176 3.42 -4.90 11.07
N LEU A 177 3.21 -3.58 10.99
CA LEU A 177 2.01 -2.93 11.49
C LEU A 177 0.75 -3.44 10.77
N LEU A 178 0.82 -3.58 9.45
CA LEU A 178 -0.30 -4.14 8.67
C LEU A 178 -0.58 -5.60 9.02
N LEU A 179 0.45 -6.41 9.25
CA LEU A 179 0.31 -7.79 9.70
C LEU A 179 -0.35 -7.88 11.08
N ASP A 180 0.06 -7.04 12.03
CA ASP A 180 -0.53 -6.98 13.37
C ASP A 180 -1.99 -6.51 13.32
N CYS A 181 -2.28 -5.50 12.50
CA CYS A 181 -3.65 -5.01 12.28
C CYS A 181 -4.55 -6.09 11.67
N PHE A 182 -4.02 -6.87 10.72
CA PHE A 182 -4.77 -7.98 10.10
C PHE A 182 -4.96 -9.15 11.07
N ARG A 183 -3.93 -9.48 11.86
CA ARG A 183 -3.98 -10.53 12.89
C ARG A 183 -4.98 -10.22 14.00
N SER A 184 -5.15 -8.95 14.36
CA SER A 184 -6.11 -8.53 15.37
C SER A 184 -7.58 -8.64 14.93
N GLN A 185 -7.86 -8.85 13.64
CA GLN A 185 -9.23 -8.93 13.11
C GLN A 185 -9.73 -10.38 12.87
N GLY A 186 -8.86 -11.40 12.98
CA GLY A 186 -9.22 -12.81 12.86
C GLY A 186 -9.39 -13.49 14.21
#